data_AF-A0A956L5A2-F1
#
_entry.id   AF-A0A956L5A2-F1
#
_cell.length_a   1.000
_cell.length_b   1.000
_cell.length_c   1.000
_cell.angle_alpha   90.00
_cell.angle_beta   90.00
_cell.angle_gamma   90.00
#
_symmetry.space_group_name_H-M   'P 1'
#
loop_
_entity.id
_entity.type
_entity.pdbx_description
1 polymer ?
#
loop_
_entity_poly.entity_id
_entity_poly.type
_entity_poly.pdbx_seq_one_letter_code
_entity_poly.pdbx_strand_id
1 'polypeptide(L)'
;MAAFPVLNTIQPFAGCDMHLTIPPPPPAPPPHTPHVVVWVVGLSQKINFLGMAVGTSKANSPESGVGKPVIAGWGYACARAHDAGPHPGHIWPNLLLPLIMLGSSSKHEFASGTVKTPKGEMAIGVAWVVDLALDCWDVPYPPLPSGITVTAANTVRAGFTWADFFRGLIHMVVDAAITWAIGMVFSKAGGALANALGHGSLPGSFFGRNAPGFFARHGRLFVDSARAFWQASGNALRHPAIYQTIGESLLQWGLGSPMGAAAEQNPWQHAQGPIDNAIDGLFR
;
A
#
# COMPACT_ATOMS: atom_id res chain seq x y z
N MET A 1 30.44 7.71 10.77
CA MET A 1 29.11 7.17 10.42
C MET A 1 28.10 8.28 10.60
N ALA A 2 27.29 8.59 9.58
CA ALA A 2 26.29 9.64 9.68
C ALA A 2 25.02 9.10 10.37
N ALA A 3 24.36 9.96 11.15
CA ALA A 3 23.18 9.60 11.93
C ALA A 3 21.93 10.20 11.29
N PHE A 4 21.05 9.34 10.80
CA PHE A 4 19.84 9.72 10.08
C PHE A 4 18.59 9.52 10.95
N PRO A 5 17.55 10.36 10.81
CA PRO A 5 16.32 10.20 11.57
C PRO A 5 15.68 8.84 11.30
N VAL A 6 15.23 8.18 12.37
CA VAL A 6 14.49 6.93 12.28
C VAL A 6 13.08 7.18 11.75
N LEU A 7 12.54 6.23 11.00
CA LEU A 7 11.13 6.24 10.60
C LEU A 7 10.24 5.79 11.79
N ASN A 8 9.12 6.47 12.00
CA ASN A 8 8.15 6.11 13.03
C ASN A 8 6.70 6.20 12.56
N THR A 9 5.78 5.68 13.36
CA THR A 9 4.35 5.55 13.05
C THR A 9 3.56 6.86 12.98
N ILE A 10 4.17 8.03 13.15
CA ILE A 10 3.44 9.32 13.20
C ILE A 10 3.93 10.31 12.15
N GLN A 11 4.89 9.92 11.31
CA GLN A 11 5.43 10.83 10.32
C GLN A 11 4.41 11.08 9.20
N PRO A 12 4.30 12.33 8.74
CA PRO A 12 3.46 12.65 7.60
C PRO A 12 4.12 12.13 6.32
N PHE A 13 3.27 11.63 5.44
CA PHE A 13 3.59 11.03 4.17
C PHE A 13 2.82 11.77 3.07
N ALA A 14 3.48 12.06 1.96
CA ALA A 14 2.84 12.56 0.76
C ALA A 14 3.49 11.98 -0.50
N GLY A 15 2.70 11.69 -1.53
CA GLY A 15 3.16 11.05 -2.75
C GLY A 15 2.30 11.39 -3.96
N CYS A 16 2.60 10.76 -5.08
CA CYS A 16 1.85 10.90 -6.32
C CYS A 16 1.87 9.59 -7.11
N ASP A 17 0.71 8.97 -7.21
CA ASP A 17 0.55 7.63 -7.77
C ASP A 17 -0.17 7.71 -9.10
N MET A 18 0.09 6.78 -10.01
CA MET A 18 -0.65 6.69 -11.27
C MET A 18 -1.68 5.58 -11.19
N HIS A 19 -2.96 5.95 -11.21
CA HIS A 19 -4.07 4.98 -11.22
C HIS A 19 -5.01 5.20 -12.39
N LEU A 20 -5.67 4.12 -12.81
CA LEU A 20 -6.82 4.17 -13.70
C LEU A 20 -7.91 5.02 -13.06
N THR A 21 -8.43 5.96 -13.83
CA THR A 21 -9.48 6.86 -13.38
C THR A 21 -10.70 6.75 -14.27
N ILE A 22 -11.85 6.56 -13.62
CA ILE A 22 -13.16 6.75 -14.23
C ILE A 22 -13.74 8.04 -13.64
N PRO A 23 -13.45 9.23 -14.22
CA PRO A 23 -14.09 10.46 -13.79
C PRO A 23 -15.58 10.41 -14.17
N PRO A 24 -16.49 11.02 -13.40
CA PRO A 24 -17.88 11.20 -13.82
C PRO A 24 -17.99 12.35 -14.86
N PRO A 25 -18.63 12.16 -16.04
CA PRO A 25 -19.13 10.91 -16.61
C PRO A 25 -18.02 10.01 -17.20
N PRO A 26 -18.16 8.67 -17.19
CA PRO A 26 -17.10 7.74 -17.58
C PRO A 26 -16.59 7.95 -19.01
N PRO A 27 -15.30 8.26 -19.23
CA PRO A 27 -14.69 8.15 -20.54
C PRO A 27 -14.39 6.68 -20.86
N ALA A 28 -14.50 6.32 -22.13
CA ALA A 28 -13.97 5.05 -22.64
C ALA A 28 -12.73 5.35 -23.50
N PRO A 29 -11.54 4.78 -23.21
CA PRO A 29 -11.15 3.97 -22.03
C PRO A 29 -10.74 4.82 -20.80
N PRO A 30 -10.73 4.26 -19.57
CA PRO A 30 -10.25 4.96 -18.37
C PRO A 30 -8.78 5.40 -18.52
N PRO A 31 -8.47 6.71 -18.48
CA PRO A 31 -7.09 7.17 -18.51
C PRO A 31 -6.38 6.86 -17.19
N HIS A 32 -5.06 6.65 -17.24
CA HIS A 32 -4.23 6.76 -16.05
C HIS A 32 -4.04 8.24 -15.71
N THR A 33 -4.29 8.60 -14.46
CA THR A 33 -4.11 9.98 -13.99
C THR A 33 -3.31 9.98 -12.69
N PRO A 34 -2.61 11.09 -12.39
CA PRO A 34 -1.92 11.23 -11.11
C PRO A 34 -2.94 11.38 -9.98
N HIS A 35 -2.70 10.69 -8.87
CA HIS A 35 -3.44 10.78 -7.62
C HIS A 35 -2.49 11.34 -6.58
N VAL A 36 -2.85 12.49 -5.98
CA VAL A 36 -2.08 12.98 -4.83
C VAL A 36 -2.39 12.07 -3.66
N VAL A 37 -1.34 11.56 -3.02
CA VAL A 37 -1.47 10.67 -1.86
C VAL A 37 -1.02 11.43 -0.62
N VAL A 38 -1.80 11.36 0.45
CA VAL A 38 -1.41 11.90 1.76
C VAL A 38 -1.72 10.90 2.87
N TRP A 39 -0.81 10.74 3.81
CA TRP A 39 -1.00 9.78 4.90
C TRP A 39 -0.18 10.09 6.15
N VAL A 40 -0.36 9.25 7.16
CA VAL A 40 0.49 9.18 8.36
C VAL A 40 0.92 7.72 8.53
N VAL A 41 2.22 7.46 8.52
CA VAL A 41 2.83 6.12 8.35
C VAL A 41 2.18 5.01 9.17
N GLY A 42 1.84 5.24 10.45
CA GLY A 42 1.24 4.21 11.31
C GLY A 42 -0.25 4.36 11.58
N LEU A 43 -0.94 5.25 10.86
CA LEU A 43 -2.38 5.45 11.04
C LEU A 43 -3.16 4.17 10.74
N SER A 44 -2.76 3.43 9.71
CA SER A 44 -3.36 2.16 9.30
C SER A 44 -3.41 1.13 10.44
N GLN A 45 -2.36 1.03 11.25
CA GLN A 45 -2.32 0.14 12.44
C GLN A 45 -3.34 0.54 13.50
N LYS A 46 -3.46 1.86 13.75
CA LYS A 46 -4.35 2.37 14.78
C LYS A 46 -5.81 2.20 14.41
N ILE A 47 -6.14 2.33 13.12
CA ILE A 47 -7.50 2.12 12.62
C ILE A 47 -7.83 0.64 12.42
N ASN A 48 -6.81 -0.24 12.35
CA ASN A 48 -6.94 -1.67 12.09
C ASN A 48 -7.98 -1.98 11.02
N PHE A 49 -7.90 -1.28 9.89
CA PHE A 49 -8.96 -1.31 8.89
C PHE A 49 -9.13 -2.73 8.35
N LEU A 50 -10.28 -3.35 8.65
CA LEU A 50 -10.64 -4.72 8.30
C LEU A 50 -9.60 -5.79 8.70
N GLY A 51 -8.76 -5.53 9.72
CA GLY A 51 -7.69 -6.47 10.09
C GLY A 51 -6.50 -6.50 9.13
N MET A 52 -6.56 -5.76 8.01
CA MET A 52 -5.55 -5.84 6.93
C MET A 52 -4.27 -5.08 7.25
N ALA A 53 -4.40 -3.95 7.94
CA ALA A 53 -3.29 -3.03 8.18
C ALA A 53 -2.25 -3.53 9.19
N VAL A 54 -2.65 -4.41 10.12
CA VAL A 54 -1.75 -4.95 11.15
C VAL A 54 -0.79 -5.98 10.57
N GLY A 55 -1.21 -6.69 9.52
CA GLY A 55 -0.40 -7.71 8.88
C GLY A 55 0.79 -7.13 8.10
N THR A 56 0.56 -6.03 7.40
CA THR A 56 1.56 -5.38 6.54
C THR A 56 2.46 -4.43 7.32
N SER A 57 1.98 -3.96 8.46
CA SER A 57 2.72 -3.09 9.34
C SER A 57 3.91 -3.79 9.99
N LYS A 58 5.11 -3.28 9.66
CA LYS A 58 6.33 -3.56 10.40
C LYS A 58 6.64 -2.53 11.50
N ALA A 59 5.61 -2.00 12.15
CA ALA A 59 5.83 -1.13 13.31
C ALA A 59 6.19 -1.96 14.54
N ASN A 60 7.03 -1.39 15.40
CA ASN A 60 7.43 -1.98 16.65
C ASN A 60 6.49 -1.55 17.78
N SER A 61 5.19 -1.78 17.55
CA SER A 61 4.10 -1.40 18.44
C SER A 61 3.37 -2.63 19.00
N PRO A 62 2.64 -2.49 20.12
CA PRO A 62 1.78 -3.55 20.62
C PRO A 62 0.69 -3.94 19.60
N GLU A 63 0.17 -2.98 18.83
CA GLU A 63 -0.84 -3.24 17.80
C GLU A 63 -0.33 -4.16 16.70
N SER A 64 0.97 -4.11 16.39
CA SER A 64 1.65 -5.03 15.46
C SER A 64 2.10 -6.34 16.12
N GLY A 65 1.61 -6.65 17.32
CA GLY A 65 1.91 -7.88 18.06
C GLY A 65 3.31 -7.91 18.71
N VAL A 66 3.97 -6.76 18.86
CA VAL A 66 5.31 -6.72 19.47
C VAL A 66 5.19 -6.65 21.00
N GLY A 67 5.65 -7.70 21.68
CA GLY A 67 5.62 -7.78 23.15
C GLY A 67 6.54 -6.79 23.87
N LYS A 68 7.61 -6.32 23.20
CA LYS A 68 8.53 -5.28 23.70
C LYS A 68 8.61 -4.15 22.67
N PRO A 69 7.68 -3.18 22.71
CA PRO A 69 7.62 -2.13 21.71
C PRO A 69 8.86 -1.23 21.76
N VAL A 70 9.20 -0.64 20.61
CA VAL A 70 10.35 0.26 20.47
C VAL A 70 9.82 1.64 20.12
N ILE A 71 9.97 2.59 21.04
CA ILE A 71 9.52 3.98 20.88
C ILE A 71 10.59 4.77 20.13
N ALA A 72 10.18 5.55 19.14
CA ALA A 72 11.04 6.46 18.38
C ALA A 72 10.36 7.82 18.20
N GLY A 73 10.77 8.82 18.99
CA GLY A 73 10.12 10.12 19.02
C GLY A 73 8.73 10.02 19.64
N TRP A 74 7.69 10.53 18.96
CA TRP A 74 6.30 10.44 19.44
C TRP A 74 5.50 9.26 18.84
N GLY A 75 6.20 8.31 18.19
CA GLY A 75 5.61 7.08 17.64
C GLY A 75 6.43 5.84 17.96
N TYR A 76 6.09 4.73 17.32
CA TYR A 76 6.87 3.49 17.37
C TYR A 76 7.82 3.43 16.18
N ALA A 77 9.01 2.88 16.40
CA ALA A 77 9.97 2.62 15.34
C ALA A 77 9.37 1.70 14.27
N CYS A 78 9.65 1.98 13.01
CA CYS A 78 9.27 1.12 11.89
C CYS A 78 10.49 0.35 11.37
N ALA A 79 10.29 -0.89 10.90
CA ALA A 79 11.35 -1.67 10.25
C ALA A 79 11.31 -1.54 8.71
N ARG A 80 12.35 -1.98 8.00
CA ARG A 80 12.44 -1.99 6.53
C ARG A 80 11.24 -2.69 5.88
N ALA A 81 10.78 -2.15 4.76
CA ALA A 81 9.56 -2.52 4.06
C ALA A 81 8.33 -2.39 4.97
N HIS A 82 8.35 -1.38 5.85
CA HIS A 82 7.14 -0.96 6.53
C HIS A 82 6.17 -0.43 5.49
N ASP A 83 5.02 -1.06 5.42
CA ASP A 83 3.92 -0.57 4.62
C ASP A 83 3.15 0.49 5.40
N ALA A 84 2.91 1.64 4.78
CA ALA A 84 1.97 2.66 5.25
C ALA A 84 0.55 2.08 5.48
N GLY A 85 0.30 0.88 4.92
CA GLY A 85 -0.90 0.09 5.05
C GLY A 85 -1.91 0.47 3.98
N PRO A 86 -3.07 -0.21 3.95
CA PRO A 86 -4.14 0.20 3.08
C PRO A 86 -4.68 1.57 3.53
N HIS A 87 -5.17 2.36 2.59
CA HIS A 87 -5.84 3.66 2.71
C HIS A 87 -5.01 4.94 2.79
N PRO A 88 -3.76 5.04 2.27
CA PRO A 88 -3.22 6.35 1.94
C PRO A 88 -4.29 7.19 1.24
N GLY A 89 -4.50 8.41 1.71
CA GLY A 89 -5.59 9.26 1.23
C GLY A 89 -5.31 9.67 -0.20
N HIS A 90 -5.97 9.02 -1.15
CA HIS A 90 -5.89 9.36 -2.56
C HIS A 90 -6.86 10.53 -2.84
N ILE A 91 -6.34 11.62 -3.38
CA ILE A 91 -7.09 12.83 -3.68
C ILE A 91 -7.21 12.95 -5.20
N TRP A 92 -8.26 12.37 -5.76
CA TRP A 92 -8.63 12.52 -7.16
C TRP A 92 -10.11 12.15 -7.40
N PRO A 93 -10.86 12.87 -8.25
CA PRO A 93 -12.22 12.47 -8.63
C PRO A 93 -12.22 11.15 -9.41
N ASN A 94 -12.43 10.02 -8.70
CA ASN A 94 -12.39 8.70 -9.28
C ASN A 94 -13.47 7.77 -8.69
N LEU A 95 -14.26 7.12 -9.53
CA LEU A 95 -15.20 6.09 -9.07
C LEU A 95 -14.47 4.85 -8.50
N LEU A 96 -13.23 4.62 -8.91
CA LEU A 96 -12.39 3.53 -8.39
C LEU A 96 -11.72 3.87 -7.06
N LEU A 97 -11.90 5.09 -6.51
CA LEU A 97 -11.18 5.54 -5.32
C LEU A 97 -11.34 4.63 -4.09
N PRO A 98 -12.54 4.12 -3.74
CA PRO A 98 -12.68 3.21 -2.59
C PRO A 98 -11.93 1.91 -2.79
N LEU A 99 -11.84 1.46 -4.05
CA LEU A 99 -11.00 0.33 -4.39
C LEU A 99 -9.56 0.78 -4.21
N ILE A 100 -9.03 1.70 -5.02
CA ILE A 100 -7.65 2.22 -4.96
C ILE A 100 -7.12 2.41 -3.52
N MET A 101 -7.89 3.06 -2.65
CA MET A 101 -7.49 3.24 -1.25
C MET A 101 -7.29 1.91 -0.51
N LEU A 102 -8.17 0.92 -0.69
CA LEU A 102 -8.09 -0.37 -0.01
C LEU A 102 -6.86 -1.21 -0.40
N GLY A 103 -6.34 -1.05 -1.61
CA GLY A 103 -5.23 -1.84 -2.16
C GLY A 103 -3.95 -1.03 -2.36
N SER A 104 -4.02 0.27 -2.09
CA SER A 104 -2.84 1.12 -2.05
C SER A 104 -1.91 0.68 -0.93
N SER A 105 -0.62 0.80 -1.19
CA SER A 105 0.46 0.47 -0.28
C SER A 105 1.67 1.33 -0.64
N SER A 106 2.43 1.71 0.38
CA SER A 106 3.65 2.48 0.22
C SER A 106 4.71 1.90 1.15
N LYS A 107 5.88 1.53 0.60
CA LYS A 107 6.91 0.80 1.33
C LYS A 107 8.16 1.62 1.56
N HIS A 108 8.64 1.62 2.80
CA HIS A 108 9.90 2.25 3.19
C HIS A 108 11.07 1.27 3.11
N GLU A 109 11.89 1.38 2.06
CA GLU A 109 12.96 0.39 1.77
C GLU A 109 14.32 0.72 2.38
N PHE A 110 14.53 1.96 2.82
CA PHE A 110 15.80 2.38 3.42
C PHE A 110 15.83 2.09 4.91
N ALA A 111 16.87 1.37 5.35
CA ALA A 111 17.02 0.98 6.74
C ALA A 111 18.49 0.86 7.16
N SER A 112 18.73 0.97 8.46
CA SER A 112 20.04 0.71 9.05
C SER A 112 20.28 -0.79 9.20
N GLY A 113 21.32 -1.32 8.58
CA GLY A 113 21.74 -2.72 8.73
C GLY A 113 22.28 -3.04 10.13
N THR A 114 22.75 -2.03 10.87
CA THR A 114 23.37 -2.19 12.20
C THR A 114 22.40 -2.02 13.37
N VAL A 115 21.28 -1.32 13.16
CA VAL A 115 20.24 -1.11 14.20
C VAL A 115 19.03 -1.98 13.85
N LYS A 116 18.76 -2.98 14.68
CA LYS A 116 17.64 -3.91 14.51
C LYS A 116 16.53 -3.64 15.54
N THR A 117 15.32 -3.94 15.13
CA THR A 117 14.09 -3.92 15.93
C THR A 117 13.49 -5.32 15.95
N PRO A 118 12.52 -5.63 16.83
CA PRO A 118 11.79 -6.90 16.79
C PRO A 118 11.20 -7.26 15.41
N LYS A 119 10.91 -6.27 14.56
CA LYS A 119 10.37 -6.48 13.20
C LYS A 119 11.42 -6.44 12.07
N GLY A 120 12.71 -6.29 12.40
CA GLY A 120 13.81 -6.26 11.43
C GLY A 120 14.65 -4.98 11.47
N GLU A 121 15.36 -4.69 10.39
CA GLU A 121 16.22 -3.49 10.25
C GLU A 121 15.45 -2.20 10.47
N MET A 122 15.98 -1.27 11.25
CA MET A 122 15.34 0.00 11.57
C MET A 122 15.22 0.86 10.31
N ALA A 123 14.00 1.19 9.88
CA ALA A 123 13.78 2.10 8.75
C ALA A 123 14.23 3.52 9.10
N ILE A 124 14.75 4.25 8.11
CA ILE A 124 15.34 5.58 8.30
C ILE A 124 14.96 6.54 7.16
N GLY A 125 15.14 7.84 7.35
CA GLY A 125 15.13 8.81 6.25
C GLY A 125 16.43 8.84 5.48
N VAL A 126 16.39 8.61 4.17
CA VAL A 126 17.57 8.54 3.29
C VAL A 126 18.21 9.89 2.95
N ALA A 127 17.43 10.97 2.84
CA ALA A 127 17.93 12.31 2.49
C ALA A 127 17.94 13.25 3.70
N TRP A 128 18.45 12.74 4.84
CA TRP A 128 18.64 13.42 6.14
C TRP A 128 17.36 13.91 6.86
N VAL A 129 16.32 14.26 6.11
CA VAL A 129 15.05 14.78 6.60
C VAL A 129 13.84 14.16 5.90
N VAL A 130 14.07 13.38 4.82
CA VAL A 130 13.02 12.66 4.09
C VAL A 130 13.41 11.22 3.81
N ASP A 131 12.42 10.33 3.83
CA ASP A 131 12.50 8.98 3.29
C ASP A 131 11.77 8.91 1.94
N LEU A 132 12.25 8.04 1.05
CA LEU A 132 11.58 7.74 -0.21
C LEU A 132 10.85 6.41 -0.08
N ALA A 133 9.54 6.45 -0.24
CA ALA A 133 8.69 5.28 -0.20
C ALA A 133 8.31 4.86 -1.61
N LEU A 134 8.28 3.54 -1.82
CA LEU A 134 7.84 2.93 -3.07
C LEU A 134 6.32 2.85 -3.07
N ASP A 135 5.67 3.66 -3.90
CA ASP A 135 4.21 3.72 -3.98
C ASP A 135 3.65 2.80 -5.07
N CYS A 136 2.39 2.40 -4.90
CA CYS A 136 1.68 1.56 -5.86
C CYS A 136 1.32 2.35 -7.14
N TRP A 137 1.60 1.76 -8.30
CA TRP A 137 1.19 2.29 -9.59
C TRP A 137 0.42 1.22 -10.35
N ASP A 138 -0.64 1.61 -11.06
CA ASP A 138 -1.40 0.68 -11.91
C ASP A 138 -0.60 0.31 -13.16
N VAL A 139 -0.81 -0.93 -13.64
CA VAL A 139 -0.23 -1.43 -14.89
C VAL A 139 -0.72 -0.55 -16.05
N PRO A 140 0.18 -0.04 -16.92
CA PRO A 140 1.46 -0.64 -17.30
C PRO A 140 2.69 -0.14 -16.53
N TYR A 141 2.53 0.79 -15.59
CA TYR A 141 3.68 1.44 -14.98
C TYR A 141 4.22 0.62 -13.80
N PRO A 142 5.55 0.48 -13.66
CA PRO A 142 6.12 -0.07 -12.44
C PRO A 142 5.94 0.91 -11.27
N PRO A 143 5.84 0.41 -10.03
CA PRO A 143 5.94 1.23 -8.82
C PRO A 143 7.18 2.13 -8.86
N LEU A 144 7.00 3.41 -8.51
CA LEU A 144 8.08 4.38 -8.43
C LEU A 144 8.25 4.90 -7.00
N PRO A 145 9.45 5.37 -6.62
CA PRO A 145 9.67 6.02 -5.33
C PRO A 145 9.10 7.46 -5.32
N SER A 146 7.80 7.59 -5.57
CA SER A 146 7.07 8.86 -5.59
C SER A 146 6.69 9.36 -4.20
N GLY A 147 6.77 8.48 -3.20
CA GLY A 147 6.35 8.77 -1.83
C GLY A 147 7.45 9.44 -1.04
N ILE A 148 7.09 10.48 -0.31
CA ILE A 148 7.99 11.25 0.55
C ILE A 148 7.44 11.21 1.97
N THR A 149 8.19 10.61 2.89
CA THR A 149 7.93 10.73 4.32
C THR A 149 8.83 11.77 4.94
N VAL A 150 8.26 12.74 5.66
CA VAL A 150 9.04 13.74 6.38
C VAL A 150 9.51 13.15 7.71
N THR A 151 10.80 12.83 7.79
CA THR A 151 11.41 12.24 8.99
C THR A 151 12.11 13.26 9.90
N ALA A 152 12.22 14.52 9.43
CA ALA A 152 12.92 15.61 10.10
C ALA A 152 12.53 15.84 11.57
N ALA A 153 11.26 15.60 11.92
CA ALA A 153 10.73 15.82 13.26
C ALA A 153 11.11 14.72 14.27
N ASN A 154 11.74 13.62 13.83
CA ASN A 154 12.13 12.56 14.74
C ASN A 154 13.45 12.88 15.45
N THR A 155 13.43 12.77 16.79
CA THR A 155 14.60 12.99 17.65
C THR A 155 15.52 11.77 17.72
N VAL A 156 15.01 10.58 17.38
CA VAL A 156 15.79 9.35 17.36
C VAL A 156 16.51 9.19 16.03
N ARG A 157 17.81 8.95 16.09
CA ARG A 157 18.68 8.76 14.92
C ARG A 157 19.40 7.43 14.98
N ALA A 158 19.63 6.83 13.82
CA ALA A 158 20.38 5.58 13.66
C ALA A 158 21.55 5.76 12.69
N GLY A 159 22.59 4.95 12.85
CA GLY A 159 23.73 4.94 11.94
C GLY A 159 23.32 4.42 10.56
N PHE A 160 23.71 5.14 9.51
CA PHE A 160 23.47 4.74 8.13
C PHE A 160 24.73 4.91 7.31
N THR A 161 24.99 3.95 6.44
CA THR A 161 26.17 3.89 5.59
C THR A 161 25.78 3.89 4.13
N TRP A 162 26.77 4.07 3.25
CA TRP A 162 26.56 3.91 1.81
C TRP A 162 26.17 2.47 1.44
N ALA A 163 26.65 1.46 2.18
CA ALA A 163 26.24 0.07 1.97
C ALA A 163 24.74 -0.11 2.25
N ASP A 164 24.25 0.47 3.35
CA ASP A 164 22.81 0.46 3.67
C ASP A 164 21.97 1.18 2.60
N PHE A 165 22.48 2.28 2.03
CA PHE A 165 21.84 3.01 0.93
C PHE A 165 21.70 2.15 -0.33
N PHE A 166 22.79 1.53 -0.80
CA PHE A 166 22.74 0.68 -2.00
C PHE A 166 21.90 -0.57 -1.77
N ARG A 167 21.94 -1.15 -0.57
CA ARG A 167 21.03 -2.22 -0.17
C ARG A 167 19.57 -1.79 -0.28
N GLY A 168 19.21 -0.63 0.25
CA GLY A 168 17.85 -0.06 0.14
C GLY A 168 17.42 0.15 -1.31
N LEU A 169 18.30 0.68 -2.16
CA LEU A 169 18.02 0.84 -3.61
C LEU A 169 17.77 -0.50 -4.30
N ILE A 170 18.59 -1.52 -4.02
CA ILE A 170 18.42 -2.85 -4.63
C ILE A 170 17.09 -3.47 -4.18
N HIS A 171 16.76 -3.39 -2.89
CA HIS A 171 15.47 -3.87 -2.39
C HIS A 171 14.30 -3.14 -3.04
N MET A 172 14.37 -1.82 -3.17
CA MET A 172 13.35 -1.02 -3.85
C MET A 172 13.16 -1.44 -5.31
N VAL A 173 14.23 -1.65 -6.07
CA VAL A 173 14.16 -2.11 -7.46
C VAL A 173 13.54 -3.51 -7.55
N VAL A 174 13.94 -4.42 -6.66
CA VAL A 174 13.41 -5.79 -6.61
C VAL A 174 11.93 -5.80 -6.27
N ASP A 175 11.51 -5.05 -5.24
CA ASP A 175 10.11 -4.96 -4.83
C ASP A 175 9.25 -4.30 -5.92
N ALA A 176 9.76 -3.27 -6.61
CA ALA A 176 9.10 -2.66 -7.75
C ALA A 176 8.91 -3.66 -8.90
N ALA A 177 9.96 -4.42 -9.24
CA ALA A 177 9.92 -5.42 -10.29
C ALA A 177 8.95 -6.58 -9.97
N ILE A 178 8.97 -7.09 -8.73
CA ILE A 178 8.06 -8.14 -8.27
C ILE A 178 6.61 -7.65 -8.34
N THR A 179 6.34 -6.47 -7.79
CA THR A 179 5.00 -5.88 -7.76
C THR A 179 4.48 -5.63 -9.18
N TRP A 180 5.31 -5.11 -10.07
CA TRP A 180 4.95 -4.88 -11.47
C TRP A 180 4.67 -6.19 -12.21
N ALA A 181 5.51 -7.22 -12.02
CA ALA A 181 5.30 -8.54 -12.62
C ALA A 181 4.00 -9.18 -12.13
N ILE A 182 3.72 -9.10 -10.82
CA ILE A 182 2.47 -9.53 -10.22
C ILE A 182 1.28 -8.81 -10.86
N GLY A 183 1.34 -7.48 -10.96
CA GLY A 183 0.30 -6.67 -11.61
C GLY A 183 0.06 -7.08 -13.06
N MET A 184 1.11 -7.31 -13.85
CA MET A 184 0.98 -7.74 -15.25
C MET A 184 0.33 -9.12 -15.41
N VAL A 185 0.64 -10.08 -14.53
CA VAL A 185 0.01 -11.41 -14.54
C VAL A 185 -1.47 -11.28 -14.21
N PHE A 186 -1.79 -10.49 -13.18
CA PHE A 186 -3.16 -10.31 -12.74
C PHE A 186 -4.01 -9.48 -13.70
N SER A 187 -3.46 -8.49 -14.40
CA SER A 187 -4.22 -7.75 -15.41
C SER A 187 -4.62 -8.64 -16.59
N LYS A 188 -3.73 -9.54 -17.01
CA LYS A 188 -4.05 -10.56 -18.03
C LYS A 188 -5.10 -11.55 -17.56
N ALA A 189 -4.97 -12.05 -16.32
CA ALA A 189 -5.94 -12.99 -15.75
C ALA A 189 -7.32 -12.34 -15.54
N GLY A 190 -7.34 -11.11 -15.04
CA GLY A 190 -8.54 -10.29 -14.86
C GLY A 190 -9.24 -10.03 -16.20
N GLY A 191 -8.51 -9.64 -17.24
CA GLY A 191 -9.07 -9.45 -18.58
C GLY A 191 -9.61 -10.76 -19.18
N ALA A 192 -8.91 -11.88 -19.00
CA ALA A 192 -9.40 -13.19 -19.46
C ALA A 192 -10.70 -13.61 -18.75
N LEU A 193 -10.79 -13.39 -17.44
CA LEU A 193 -12.00 -13.70 -16.68
C LEU A 193 -13.14 -12.71 -16.95
N ALA A 194 -12.84 -11.43 -17.10
CA ALA A 194 -13.82 -10.42 -17.50
C ALA A 194 -14.40 -10.72 -18.89
N ASN A 195 -13.57 -11.17 -19.84
CA ASN A 195 -14.03 -11.65 -21.14
C ASN A 195 -14.86 -12.94 -21.03
N ALA A 196 -14.45 -13.90 -20.21
CA ALA A 196 -15.21 -15.13 -19.98
C ALA A 196 -16.57 -14.88 -19.32
N LEU A 197 -16.66 -13.94 -18.38
CA LEU A 197 -17.90 -13.53 -17.71
C LEU A 197 -18.72 -12.55 -18.56
N GLY A 198 -18.10 -11.73 -19.40
CA GLY A 198 -18.77 -10.77 -20.29
C GLY A 198 -19.53 -11.44 -21.44
N HIS A 199 -19.21 -12.70 -21.77
CA HIS A 199 -19.98 -13.53 -22.70
C HIS A 199 -21.08 -14.38 -22.01
N GLY A 200 -21.18 -14.34 -20.68
CA GLY A 200 -22.19 -15.07 -19.91
C GLY A 200 -23.02 -14.13 -19.03
N SER A 201 -24.28 -13.91 -19.40
CA SER A 201 -25.27 -13.27 -18.53
C SER A 201 -25.33 -13.96 -17.16
N LEU A 202 -24.82 -13.33 -16.09
CA LEU A 202 -25.00 -13.82 -14.72
C LEU A 202 -25.55 -12.73 -13.79
N PRO A 203 -26.44 -13.08 -12.84
CA PRO A 203 -27.32 -12.15 -12.14
C PRO A 203 -26.69 -11.67 -10.81
N GLY A 204 -26.71 -10.36 -10.57
CA GLY A 204 -26.17 -9.70 -9.38
C GLY A 204 -26.88 -10.05 -8.07
N SER A 205 -26.47 -11.13 -7.40
CA SER A 205 -27.05 -11.56 -6.11
C SER A 205 -26.05 -11.93 -5.01
N PHE A 206 -24.73 -11.79 -5.21
CA PHE A 206 -23.75 -12.32 -4.25
C PHE A 206 -23.37 -11.38 -3.08
N PHE A 207 -23.67 -10.08 -3.13
CA PHE A 207 -23.23 -9.11 -2.10
C PHE A 207 -24.33 -8.64 -1.11
N GLY A 208 -25.54 -9.21 -1.19
CA GLY A 208 -26.72 -8.57 -0.61
C GLY A 208 -27.15 -8.94 0.81
N ARG A 209 -26.44 -9.79 1.59
CA ARG A 209 -27.12 -10.42 2.75
C ARG A 209 -26.57 -10.33 4.17
N ASN A 210 -25.36 -9.84 4.50
CA ASN A 210 -24.90 -9.87 5.92
C ASN A 210 -24.06 -8.67 6.43
N ALA A 211 -24.42 -7.42 6.12
CA ALA A 211 -23.67 -6.24 6.59
C ALA A 211 -24.36 -5.24 7.60
N PRO A 212 -25.45 -5.51 8.36
CA PRO A 212 -26.19 -4.38 8.97
C PRO A 212 -25.67 -3.84 10.32
N GLY A 213 -24.90 -4.60 11.10
CA GLY A 213 -24.62 -4.24 12.51
C GLY A 213 -23.49 -3.21 12.74
N PHE A 214 -22.47 -3.21 11.87
CA PHE A 214 -21.25 -2.42 12.05
C PHE A 214 -21.40 -0.95 11.59
N PHE A 215 -22.29 -0.69 10.64
CA PHE A 215 -22.46 0.62 9.98
C PHE A 215 -23.30 1.64 10.77
N ALA A 216 -23.97 1.25 11.86
CA ALA A 216 -25.00 2.08 12.47
C ALA A 216 -24.49 3.31 13.27
N ARG A 217 -23.23 3.34 13.72
CA ARG A 217 -22.73 4.43 14.61
C ARG A 217 -21.69 5.38 14.03
N HIS A 218 -20.83 4.92 13.11
CA HIS A 218 -19.91 5.78 12.36
C HIS A 218 -20.42 6.07 10.94
N GLY A 219 -21.59 5.52 10.61
CA GLY A 219 -22.19 5.55 9.29
C GLY A 219 -22.64 6.92 8.83
N ARG A 220 -23.34 7.77 9.61
CA ARG A 220 -24.10 8.89 9.01
C ARG A 220 -23.28 9.87 8.17
N LEU A 221 -22.14 10.37 8.65
CA LEU A 221 -21.31 11.29 7.87
C LEU A 221 -20.64 10.61 6.67
N PHE A 222 -20.20 9.36 6.84
CA PHE A 222 -19.69 8.54 5.74
C PHE A 222 -20.79 8.11 4.77
N VAL A 223 -22.03 7.89 5.23
CA VAL A 223 -23.20 7.42 4.50
C VAL A 223 -23.84 8.56 3.73
N ASP A 224 -23.79 9.80 4.20
CA ASP A 224 -24.31 10.92 3.44
C ASP A 224 -23.37 11.26 2.28
N SER A 225 -22.05 11.27 2.52
CA SER A 225 -21.03 11.36 1.46
C SER A 225 -21.03 10.13 0.55
N ALA A 226 -21.15 8.93 1.11
CA ALA A 226 -21.23 7.68 0.37
C ALA A 226 -22.59 7.49 -0.30
N ARG A 227 -23.69 8.13 0.11
CA ARG A 227 -25.00 8.07 -0.55
C ARG A 227 -25.04 9.02 -1.73
N ALA A 228 -24.48 10.22 -1.61
CA ALA A 228 -24.27 11.10 -2.75
C ALA A 228 -23.33 10.44 -3.78
N PHE A 229 -22.23 9.87 -3.30
CA PHE A 229 -21.32 9.06 -4.12
C PHE A 229 -22.01 7.80 -4.66
N TRP A 230 -22.81 7.06 -3.89
CA TRP A 230 -23.48 5.81 -4.31
C TRP A 230 -24.70 6.04 -5.20
N GLN A 231 -25.35 7.20 -5.13
CA GLN A 231 -26.38 7.58 -6.10
C GLN A 231 -25.75 7.97 -7.44
N ALA A 232 -24.61 8.68 -7.41
CA ALA A 232 -23.82 8.97 -8.61
C ALA A 232 -23.19 7.69 -9.20
N SER A 233 -22.56 6.86 -8.35
CA SER A 233 -21.97 5.57 -8.67
C SER A 233 -23.03 4.55 -9.06
N GLY A 234 -24.22 4.53 -8.45
CA GLY A 234 -25.29 3.58 -8.78
C GLY A 234 -25.91 3.83 -10.16
N ASN A 235 -25.89 5.08 -10.62
CA ASN A 235 -26.22 5.42 -12.00
C ASN A 235 -25.08 5.10 -12.97
N ALA A 236 -23.82 5.26 -12.55
CA ALA A 236 -22.64 4.92 -13.34
C ALA A 236 -22.41 3.40 -13.44
N LEU A 237 -22.59 2.63 -12.37
CA LEU A 237 -22.39 1.18 -12.21
C LEU A 237 -23.37 0.35 -13.05
N ARG A 238 -24.39 0.96 -13.66
CA ARG A 238 -25.25 0.29 -14.65
C ARG A 238 -24.63 0.30 -16.05
N HIS A 239 -23.50 0.98 -16.22
CA HIS A 239 -22.78 1.09 -17.49
C HIS A 239 -21.88 -0.15 -17.70
N PRO A 240 -22.00 -0.88 -18.82
CA PRO A 240 -21.26 -2.13 -19.08
C PRO A 240 -19.73 -2.00 -18.95
N ALA A 241 -19.16 -0.85 -19.31
CA ALA A 241 -17.72 -0.58 -19.20
C ALA A 241 -17.19 -0.57 -17.74
N ILE A 242 -18.05 -0.27 -16.77
CA ILE A 242 -17.66 -0.25 -15.35
C ILE A 242 -17.59 -1.68 -14.79
N TYR A 243 -18.42 -2.62 -15.27
CA TYR A 243 -18.34 -4.02 -14.85
C TYR A 243 -17.06 -4.73 -15.31
N GLN A 244 -16.61 -4.46 -16.54
CA GLN A 244 -15.34 -5.00 -17.03
C GLN A 244 -14.16 -4.43 -16.21
N THR A 245 -14.15 -3.12 -15.97
CA THR A 245 -13.08 -2.47 -15.18
C THR A 245 -13.10 -2.93 -13.71
N ILE A 246 -14.26 -3.04 -13.07
CA ILE A 246 -14.39 -3.53 -11.69
C ILE A 246 -14.02 -5.02 -11.59
N GLY A 247 -14.38 -5.83 -12.59
CA GLY A 247 -13.97 -7.24 -12.65
C GLY A 247 -12.45 -7.39 -12.75
N GLU A 248 -11.82 -6.59 -13.63
CA GLU A 248 -10.36 -6.57 -13.81
C GLU A 248 -9.63 -6.07 -12.55
N SER A 249 -10.14 -5.01 -11.92
CA SER A 249 -9.56 -4.48 -10.67
C SER A 249 -9.81 -5.40 -9.48
N LEU A 250 -11.02 -5.90 -9.23
CA LEU A 250 -11.29 -6.78 -8.06
C LEU A 250 -10.54 -8.12 -8.12
N LEU A 251 -10.29 -8.68 -9.30
CA LEU A 251 -9.51 -9.92 -9.45
C LEU A 251 -8.00 -9.71 -9.34
N GLN A 252 -7.50 -8.56 -9.76
CA GLN A 252 -6.13 -8.17 -9.43
C GLN A 252 -5.92 -8.10 -7.91
N TRP A 253 -6.99 -7.86 -7.15
CA TRP A 253 -6.95 -7.56 -5.72
C TRP A 253 -7.31 -8.73 -4.81
N GLY A 254 -8.16 -9.66 -5.27
CA GLY A 254 -8.58 -10.83 -4.49
C GLY A 254 -7.52 -11.94 -4.40
N LEU A 255 -6.52 -11.93 -5.28
CA LEU A 255 -5.44 -12.94 -5.33
C LEU A 255 -4.03 -12.31 -5.30
N GLY A 256 -3.91 -11.05 -5.69
CA GLY A 256 -2.73 -10.23 -5.40
C GLY A 256 -2.90 -9.66 -4.01
N SER A 257 -2.24 -10.28 -3.03
CA SER A 257 -2.12 -9.75 -1.68
C SER A 257 -1.91 -8.21 -1.75
N PRO A 258 -2.62 -7.39 -0.95
CA PRO A 258 -2.17 -6.01 -0.74
C PRO A 258 -0.70 -6.11 -0.38
N MET A 259 0.11 -5.16 -0.85
CA MET A 259 1.58 -5.21 -0.88
C MET A 259 2.29 -5.46 0.48
N GLY A 260 1.57 -5.86 1.55
CA GLY A 260 2.14 -6.61 2.65
C GLY A 260 1.23 -7.58 3.42
N ALA A 261 0.45 -8.51 2.85
CA ALA A 261 -0.11 -9.57 3.72
C ALA A 261 0.99 -10.16 4.63
N ALA A 262 0.64 -10.30 5.90
CA ALA A 262 1.59 -10.56 6.97
C ALA A 262 2.57 -11.67 6.62
N ALA A 263 3.84 -11.39 6.96
CA ALA A 263 5.02 -12.24 6.83
C ALA A 263 4.79 -13.75 7.06
N GLU A 264 3.88 -14.15 7.94
CA GLU A 264 3.65 -15.56 8.27
C GLU A 264 2.83 -16.35 7.22
N GLN A 265 2.26 -15.73 6.19
CA GLN A 265 1.40 -16.41 5.21
C GLN A 265 1.85 -16.31 3.75
N ASN A 266 2.99 -15.66 3.46
CA ASN A 266 3.48 -15.51 2.09
C ASN A 266 4.53 -16.59 1.75
N PRO A 267 4.23 -17.57 0.86
CA PRO A 267 5.18 -18.63 0.47
C PRO A 267 6.45 -18.11 -0.23
N TRP A 268 6.46 -16.84 -0.66
CA TRP A 268 7.61 -16.20 -1.31
C TRP A 268 8.65 -15.65 -0.33
N GLN A 269 8.46 -15.72 1.00
CA GLN A 269 9.51 -15.37 1.96
C GLN A 269 10.75 -16.28 1.87
N HIS A 270 10.58 -17.53 1.44
CA HIS A 270 11.72 -18.38 1.13
C HIS A 270 12.58 -17.85 -0.02
N ALA A 271 12.08 -16.92 -0.84
CA ALA A 271 12.85 -16.25 -1.89
C ALA A 271 13.51 -14.95 -1.40
N GLN A 272 12.95 -14.26 -0.40
CA GLN A 272 13.56 -13.06 0.20
C GLN A 272 14.83 -13.39 0.99
N GLY A 273 14.87 -14.50 1.73
CA GLY A 273 16.10 -14.93 2.43
C GLY A 273 17.31 -15.08 1.49
N PRO A 274 17.19 -15.82 0.37
CA PRO A 274 18.23 -15.87 -0.66
C PRO A 274 18.60 -14.51 -1.25
N ILE A 275 17.64 -13.62 -1.47
CA ILE A 275 17.92 -12.25 -1.97
C ILE A 275 18.68 -11.44 -0.93
N ASP A 276 18.23 -11.45 0.34
CA ASP A 276 18.90 -10.80 1.46
C ASP A 276 20.32 -11.35 1.62
N ASN A 277 20.52 -12.68 1.51
CA ASN A 277 21.84 -13.32 1.58
C ASN A 277 22.73 -12.95 0.39
N ALA A 278 22.17 -12.87 -0.83
CA ALA A 278 22.91 -12.48 -2.02
C ALA A 278 23.36 -11.01 -1.94
N ILE A 279 22.47 -10.12 -1.47
CA ILE A 279 22.79 -8.71 -1.23
C ILE A 279 23.81 -8.58 -0.10
N ASP A 280 23.62 -9.28 1.02
CA ASP A 280 24.56 -9.29 2.14
C ASP A 280 25.95 -9.79 1.72
N GLY A 281 26.02 -10.74 0.78
CA GLY A 281 27.27 -11.22 0.20
C GLY A 281 28.01 -10.20 -0.68
N LEU A 282 27.32 -9.21 -1.23
CA LEU A 282 27.93 -8.16 -2.06
C LEU A 282 28.60 -7.05 -1.24
N PHE A 283 28.25 -6.89 0.04
CA PHE A 283 28.68 -5.77 0.89
C PHE A 283 29.49 -6.19 2.13
N ARG A 284 29.88 -7.46 2.24
CA ARG A 284 30.85 -7.97 3.22
C ARG A 284 32.25 -8.03 2.62
#